data_AF-A0A830BKT9-F1
#
_entry.id   AF-A0A830BKT9-F1
#
_cell.length_a   1.000
_cell.length_b   1.000
_cell.length_c   1.000
_cell.angle_alpha   90.00
_cell.angle_beta   90.00
_cell.angle_gamma   90.00
#
_symmetry.space_group_name_H-M   'P 1'
#
loop_
_entity.id
_entity.type
_entity.pdbx_description
1 polymer ?
#
loop_
_entity_poly.entity_id
_entity_poly.type
_entity_poly.pdbx_seq_one_letter_code
_entity_poly.pdbx_strand_id
1 'polypeptide(L)'
;MYDDIANNTENPRPGVIINNPHGEDVYKGVPKDYVGDKVTADNFYAVILGNKTAVSGGSRKVVDSGPNDHIFIYYSDHGAAGFIG
;
A
#
# COMPACT_ATOMS: atom_id res chain seq x y z
N MET A 1 -0.45 0.87 2.14
CA MET A 1 -1.60 1.71 2.57
C MET A 1 -1.50 1.90 4.07
N TYR A 2 -1.76 3.08 4.62
CA TYR A 2 -1.57 3.27 6.07
C TYR A 2 -2.58 2.48 6.92
N ASP A 3 -3.77 2.19 6.38
CA ASP A 3 -4.81 1.34 6.97
C ASP A 3 -5.56 1.96 8.17
N ASP A 4 -5.68 3.27 8.20
CA ASP A 4 -6.33 4.09 9.24
C ASP A 4 -7.71 4.62 8.85
N ILE A 5 -8.25 4.21 7.70
CA ILE A 5 -9.53 4.71 7.15
C ILE A 5 -10.70 3.79 7.47
N ALA A 6 -10.56 2.48 7.25
CA ALA A 6 -11.69 1.55 7.34
C ALA A 6 -12.37 1.57 8.73
N ASN A 7 -11.57 1.67 9.80
CA ASN A 7 -12.06 1.72 11.18
C ASN A 7 -11.82 3.09 11.84
N ASN A 8 -11.63 4.14 11.05
CA ASN A 8 -11.53 5.50 11.58
C ASN A 8 -12.83 5.86 12.33
N THR A 9 -12.73 6.60 13.43
CA THR A 9 -13.91 7.09 14.17
C THR A 9 -14.81 8.00 13.35
N GLU A 10 -14.25 8.65 12.33
CA GLU A 10 -15.00 9.52 11.40
C GLU A 10 -15.60 8.76 10.22
N ASN A 11 -15.25 7.48 10.01
CA ASN A 11 -15.84 6.70 8.93
C ASN A 11 -17.30 6.34 9.27
N PRO A 12 -18.30 6.86 8.54
CA PRO A 12 -19.71 6.59 8.83
C PRO A 12 -20.13 5.15 8.53
N ARG A 13 -19.28 4.36 7.85
CA ARG A 13 -19.49 2.95 7.53
C ARG A 13 -18.26 2.13 7.97
N PRO A 14 -18.10 1.86 9.28
CA PRO A 14 -16.94 1.13 9.78
C PRO A 14 -16.71 -0.20 9.06
N GLY A 15 -15.44 -0.47 8.74
CA GLY A 15 -14.99 -1.64 7.98
C GLY A 15 -15.14 -1.53 6.47
N VAL A 16 -15.67 -0.43 5.93
CA VAL A 16 -15.92 -0.23 4.49
C VAL A 16 -15.15 0.98 3.96
N ILE A 17 -14.59 0.85 2.75
CA ILE A 17 -14.07 1.98 1.97
C ILE A 17 -14.74 1.95 0.59
N ILE A 18 -15.21 3.10 0.10
CA ILE A 18 -15.74 3.25 -1.26
C ILE A 18 -14.88 4.24 -2.04
N ASN A 19 -14.77 4.05 -3.37
CA ASN A 19 -14.08 4.97 -4.27
C ASN A 19 -15.01 5.58 -5.35
N ASN A 20 -16.32 5.49 -5.13
CA ASN A 20 -17.36 6.06 -5.99
C ASN A 20 -18.62 6.29 -5.13
N PRO A 21 -19.39 7.39 -5.33
CA PRO A 21 -20.60 7.68 -4.54
C PRO A 21 -21.63 6.54 -4.47
N HIS A 22 -21.71 5.71 -5.51
CA HIS A 22 -22.58 4.54 -5.59
C HIS A 22 -21.79 3.23 -5.79
N GLY A 23 -20.52 3.23 -5.40
CA GLY A 23 -19.63 2.10 -5.52
C GLY A 23 -19.78 1.06 -4.41
N GLU A 24 -19.25 -0.12 -4.69
CA GLU A 24 -19.14 -1.22 -3.73
C GLU A 24 -17.98 -0.98 -2.73
N ASP A 25 -17.91 -1.84 -1.72
CA ASP A 25 -16.76 -1.88 -0.81
C ASP A 25 -15.51 -2.35 -1.57
N VAL A 26 -14.48 -1.51 -1.57
CA VAL A 26 -13.19 -1.82 -2.18
C VAL A 26 -12.13 -2.22 -1.16
N TYR A 27 -12.46 -2.24 0.14
CA TYR A 27 -11.51 -2.58 1.21
C TYR A 27 -11.43 -4.08 1.49
N LYS A 28 -12.57 -4.78 1.45
CA LYS A 28 -12.61 -6.22 1.73
C LYS A 28 -11.71 -7.00 0.79
N GLY A 29 -10.83 -7.81 1.38
CA GLY A 29 -9.90 -8.66 0.64
C GLY A 29 -8.60 -7.97 0.21
N VAL A 30 -8.46 -6.65 0.40
CA VAL A 30 -7.20 -5.95 0.10
C VAL A 30 -6.09 -6.44 1.04
N PRO A 31 -4.95 -6.96 0.51
CA PRO A 31 -3.83 -7.41 1.31
C PRO A 31 -3.19 -6.29 2.15
N LYS A 32 -2.78 -6.63 3.37
CA LYS A 32 -2.14 -5.72 4.34
C LYS A 32 -0.65 -6.04 4.47
N ASP A 33 0.09 -5.93 3.36
CA ASP A 33 1.51 -6.31 3.35
C ASP A 33 2.38 -5.30 4.14
N TYR A 34 2.11 -4.01 3.95
CA TYR A 34 2.75 -2.90 4.68
C TYR A 34 1.69 -1.88 5.05
N VAL A 35 1.46 -1.75 6.36
CA VAL A 35 0.46 -0.86 6.95
C VAL A 35 1.07 -0.02 8.07
N GLY A 36 0.42 1.09 8.41
CA GLY A 36 0.85 2.03 9.45
C GLY A 36 2.30 2.49 9.26
N ASP A 37 3.07 2.39 10.33
CA ASP A 37 4.49 2.78 10.40
C ASP A 37 5.43 1.98 9.47
N LYS A 38 4.93 0.92 8.81
CA LYS A 38 5.70 0.15 7.82
C LYS A 38 5.55 0.70 6.41
N VAL A 39 4.70 1.68 6.18
CA VAL A 39 4.62 2.44 4.94
C VAL A 39 5.77 3.46 4.94
N THR A 40 6.96 3.02 4.52
CA THR A 40 8.18 3.83 4.48
C THR A 40 8.83 3.76 3.10
N ALA A 41 9.62 4.79 2.77
CA ALA A 41 10.42 4.81 1.54
C ALA A 41 11.39 3.62 1.46
N ASP A 42 12.04 3.27 2.58
CA ASP A 42 12.96 2.14 2.64
C ASP A 42 12.28 0.81 2.28
N ASN A 43 11.10 0.55 2.86
CA ASN A 43 10.32 -0.63 2.51
C ASN A 43 9.85 -0.59 1.06
N PHE A 44 9.41 0.57 0.56
CA PHE A 44 8.98 0.72 -0.83
C PHE A 44 10.11 0.38 -1.82
N TYR A 45 11.31 0.90 -1.61
CA TYR A 45 12.48 0.57 -2.43
C TYR A 45 12.90 -0.89 -2.28
N ALA A 46 12.93 -1.44 -1.06
CA ALA A 46 13.26 -2.84 -0.84
C ALA A 46 12.28 -3.80 -1.55
N VAL A 47 10.99 -3.44 -1.57
CA VAL A 47 9.94 -4.19 -2.27
C VAL A 47 10.17 -4.19 -3.78
N ILE A 48 10.42 -3.02 -4.38
CA ILE A 48 10.67 -2.89 -5.82
C ILE A 48 11.93 -3.67 -6.23
N LEU A 49 12.97 -3.62 -5.40
CA LEU A 49 14.24 -4.31 -5.65
C LEU A 49 14.21 -5.81 -5.34
N GLY A 50 13.07 -6.38 -4.93
CA GLY A 50 12.97 -7.78 -4.55
C GLY A 50 13.81 -8.16 -3.31
N ASN A 51 14.26 -7.19 -2.52
CA ASN A 51 15.19 -7.43 -1.42
C ASN A 51 14.45 -7.70 -0.09
N LYS A 52 14.08 -8.96 0.12
CA LYS A 52 13.40 -9.43 1.36
C LYS A 52 14.18 -9.14 2.64
N THR A 53 15.50 -8.99 2.58
CA THR A 53 16.35 -8.75 3.76
C THR A 53 16.41 -7.27 4.17
N ALA A 54 16.19 -6.36 3.23
CA ALA A 54 16.16 -4.91 3.48
C ALA A 54 14.80 -4.42 3.99
N VAL A 55 13.75 -5.24 3.89
CA VAL A 55 12.43 -4.93 4.45
C VAL A 55 12.47 -4.99 5.98
N SER A 56 11.82 -4.01 6.62
CA SER A 56 11.54 -3.98 8.05
C SER A 56 10.03 -4.10 8.35
N GLY A 57 9.66 -5.13 9.12
CA GLY A 57 8.25 -5.41 9.47
C GLY A 57 7.38 -5.85 8.29
N GLY A 58 6.06 -5.72 8.44
CA GLY A 58 5.08 -6.12 7.43
C GLY A 58 5.05 -7.62 7.15
N SER A 59 4.46 -8.00 6.02
CA SER A 59 4.40 -9.39 5.54
C SER A 59 5.71 -9.88 4.92
N ARG A 60 6.63 -8.96 4.62
CA ARG A 60 7.89 -9.19 3.88
C ARG A 60 7.71 -9.61 2.42
N LYS A 61 6.51 -9.46 1.85
CA LYS A 61 6.27 -9.68 0.43
C LYS A 61 6.98 -8.61 -0.40
N VAL A 62 7.75 -9.03 -1.40
CA VAL A 62 8.47 -8.14 -2.32
C VAL A 62 8.21 -8.56 -3.77
N VAL A 63 8.62 -7.74 -4.73
CA VAL A 63 8.59 -8.09 -6.16
C VAL A 63 9.80 -8.98 -6.47
N ASP A 64 9.67 -10.27 -6.19
CA ASP A 64 10.67 -11.30 -6.45
C ASP A 64 10.53 -11.83 -7.90
N SER A 65 10.69 -10.92 -8.87
CA SER A 65 10.40 -11.13 -10.29
C SER A 65 11.59 -11.63 -11.10
N GLY A 66 11.32 -12.40 -12.15
CA GLY A 66 12.29 -12.85 -13.15
C GLY A 66 12.43 -11.90 -14.36
N PRO A 67 13.32 -12.21 -15.31
CA PRO A 67 13.69 -11.32 -16.41
C PRO A 67 12.57 -11.05 -17.43
N ASN A 68 11.51 -11.87 -17.44
CA ASN A 68 10.40 -11.78 -18.40
C ASN A 68 9.07 -11.37 -17.73
N ASP A 69 9.08 -11.08 -16.44
CA ASP A 69 7.87 -10.71 -15.71
C ASP A 69 7.50 -9.25 -16.00
N HIS A 70 6.21 -8.96 -15.91
CA HIS A 70 5.68 -7.60 -16.05
C HIS A 70 5.35 -7.03 -14.67
N ILE A 71 5.91 -5.85 -14.38
CA ILE A 71 5.69 -5.15 -13.11
C ILE A 71 4.77 -3.96 -13.36
N PHE A 72 3.70 -3.86 -12.58
CA PHE A 72 2.83 -2.68 -12.53
C PHE A 72 2.95 -2.04 -11.15
N ILE A 73 3.30 -0.75 -11.11
CA ILE A 73 3.43 0.04 -9.89
C ILE A 73 2.41 1.19 -9.95
N TYR A 74 1.63 1.34 -8.88
CA TYR A 74 0.68 2.43 -8.70
C TYR A 74 0.97 3.16 -7.38
N TYR A 75 1.01 4.49 -7.42
CA TYR A 75 1.23 5.36 -6.28
C TYR A 75 0.19 6.49 -6.31
N SER A 76 -0.40 6.79 -5.15
CA SER A 76 -1.39 7.86 -4.97
C SER A 76 -1.28 8.45 -3.58
N ASP A 77 -0.83 9.70 -3.50
CA ASP A 77 -0.75 10.52 -2.30
C ASP A 77 -0.51 11.98 -2.73
N HIS A 78 -0.01 12.83 -1.84
CA HIS A 78 0.50 14.15 -2.12
C HIS A 78 1.89 14.11 -2.78
N GLY A 79 2.28 15.23 -3.36
CA GLY A 79 3.60 15.38 -3.98
C GLY A 79 3.98 16.84 -4.21
N ALA A 80 5.25 17.05 -4.53
CA ALA A 80 5.84 18.33 -4.88
C ALA A 80 6.89 18.14 -5.99
N ALA A 81 7.49 19.24 -6.47
CA ALA A 81 8.52 19.16 -7.50
C ALA A 81 9.72 18.31 -6.99
N GLY A 82 9.90 17.13 -7.57
CA GLY A 82 10.96 16.19 -7.20
C GLY A 82 10.70 15.38 -5.91
N PHE A 83 9.50 15.44 -5.33
CA PHE A 83 9.16 14.74 -4.09
C PHE A 83 7.76 14.11 -4.13
N ILE A 84 7.61 12.98 -3.47
CA ILE A 84 6.34 12.29 -3.20
C ILE A 84 6.27 11.96 -1.70
N GLY A 85 5.07 11.92 -1.14
CA GLY A 85 4.80 11.66 0.29
C GLY A 85 4.87 10.19 0.73
#